data_AF-B9RSP3-F1
#
_entry.id   AF-B9RSP3-F1
#
_cell.length_a   1.000
_cell.length_b   1.000
_cell.length_c   1.000
_cell.angle_alpha   90.00
_cell.angle_beta   90.00
_cell.angle_gamma   90.00
#
_symmetry.space_group_name_H-M   'P 1'
#
loop_
_entity.id
_entity.type
_entity.pdbx_description
1 polymer ?
#
loop_
_entity_poly.entity_id
_entity_poly.type
_entity_poly.pdbx_seq_one_letter_code
_entity_poly.pdbx_strand_id
1 'polypeptide(L)'
;MALRDSMAWASGFFWTKIVFEGDAAQVIQMAKKVLPIPPKARTIFANIFYLMSNFERVNFYNIPRARNSLANNVSQTMFVP
;
A
#
# COMPACT_ATOMS: atom_id res chain seq x y z
N MET A 1 6.57 1.99 -3.00
CA MET A 1 7.15 2.20 -1.66
C MET A 1 6.07 2.62 -0.68
N ALA A 2 5.33 3.71 -0.93
CA ALA A 2 4.24 4.19 -0.07
C ALA A 2 3.34 3.12 0.58
N LEU A 3 2.79 2.17 -0.20
CA LEU A 3 1.95 1.10 0.36
C LEU A 3 2.66 0.25 1.43
N ARG A 4 3.93 -0.12 1.19
CA ARG A 4 4.75 -0.86 2.15
C ARG A 4 5.02 -0.03 3.40
N ASP A 5 5.26 1.27 3.22
CA ASP A 5 5.56 2.19 4.32
C ASP A 5 4.35 2.37 5.23
N SER A 6 3.17 2.63 4.63
CA SER A 6 1.89 2.72 5.35
C SER A 6 1.54 1.44 6.09
N MET A 7 1.81 0.27 5.49
CA MET A 7 1.53 -1.01 6.13
C MET A 7 2.49 -1.32 7.28
N ALA A 8 3.77 -0.98 7.14
CA ALA A 8 4.75 -1.10 8.22
C ALA A 8 4.36 -0.21 9.41
N TRP A 9 3.96 1.04 9.13
CA TRP A 9 3.44 1.93 10.16
C TRP A 9 2.20 1.35 10.84
N ALA A 10 1.23 0.87 10.07
CA ALA A 10 0.01 0.25 10.60
C ALA A 10 0.28 -0.99 11.46
N SER A 11 1.32 -1.77 11.14
CA SER A 11 1.71 -2.95 11.92
C SER A 11 2.27 -2.65 13.30
N GLY A 12 2.65 -1.39 13.56
CA GLY A 12 3.04 -0.91 14.89
C GLY A 12 1.86 -0.68 15.84
N PHE A 13 0.62 -0.88 15.38
CA PHE A 13 -0.60 -0.69 16.15
C PHE A 13 -1.37 -2.00 16.33
N PHE A 14 -2.25 -2.07 17.34
CA PHE A 14 -3.10 -3.23 17.62
C PHE A 14 -4.31 -3.34 16.67
N TRP A 15 -4.16 -2.94 15.41
CA TRP A 15 -5.22 -3.05 14.42
C TRP A 15 -5.23 -4.46 13.83
N THR A 16 -6.41 -5.10 13.78
CA THR A 16 -6.56 -6.45 13.21
C THR A 16 -7.20 -6.45 11.83
N LYS A 17 -7.94 -5.38 11.49
CA LYS A 17 -8.66 -5.24 10.22
C LYS A 17 -8.29 -3.91 9.57
N ILE A 18 -7.78 -3.95 8.34
CA ILE A 18 -7.26 -2.77 7.65
C ILE A 18 -7.82 -2.65 6.24
N VAL A 19 -8.05 -1.41 5.83
CA VAL A 19 -8.37 -1.03 4.46
C VAL A 19 -7.27 -0.11 3.94
N PHE A 20 -6.66 -0.48 2.81
CA PHE A 20 -5.72 0.36 2.07
C PHE A 20 -6.39 0.92 0.83
N GLU A 21 -6.46 2.25 0.73
CA GLU A 21 -6.97 2.96 -0.43
C GLU A 21 -5.81 3.59 -1.20
N GLY A 22 -5.84 3.50 -2.53
CA GLY A 22 -4.81 4.11 -3.37
C GLY A 22 -5.24 4.32 -4.81
N ASP A 23 -4.63 5.29 -5.48
CA ASP A 23 -4.93 5.67 -6.86
C ASP A 23 -4.09 4.90 -7.90
N ALA A 24 -3.00 4.27 -7.47
CA ALA A 24 -2.16 3.43 -8.33
C ALA A 24 -2.81 2.04 -8.61
N ALA A 25 -3.69 1.98 -9.60
CA ALA A 25 -4.47 0.78 -9.94
C ALA A 25 -3.60 -0.49 -10.13
N GLN A 26 -2.47 -0.38 -10.82
CA GLN A 26 -1.56 -1.52 -11.03
C GLN A 26 -1.00 -2.07 -9.71
N VAL A 27 -0.64 -1.19 -8.77
CA VAL A 27 -0.12 -1.58 -7.45
C VAL A 27 -1.20 -2.29 -6.65
N ILE A 28 -2.44 -1.78 -6.67
CA ILE A 28 -3.59 -2.40 -6.01
C ILE A 28 -3.87 -3.79 -6.59
N GLN A 29 -3.85 -3.95 -7.91
CA GLN A 29 -4.07 -5.24 -8.56
C GLN A 29 -2.96 -6.26 -8.27
N MET A 30 -1.69 -5.82 -8.21
CA MET A 30 -0.59 -6.67 -7.76
C MET A 30 -0.73 -7.08 -6.29
N ALA A 31 -1.16 -6.17 -5.40
CA ALA A 31 -1.38 -6.46 -3.99
C ALA A 31 -2.53 -7.47 -3.78
N LYS A 32 -3.55 -7.40 -4.64
CA LYS A 32 -4.65 -8.39 -4.71
C LYS A 32 -4.24 -9.71 -5.37
N LYS A 33 -2.98 -9.87 -5.80
CA LYS A 33 -2.47 -11.03 -6.54
C LYS A 33 -3.20 -11.30 -7.87
N VAL A 34 -3.82 -10.26 -8.46
CA VAL A 34 -4.50 -10.34 -9.76
C VAL A 34 -3.51 -10.16 -10.91
N LEU A 35 -2.50 -9.30 -10.72
CA LEU A 35 -1.43 -9.07 -11.69
C LEU A 35 -0.10 -9.65 -11.22
N PRO A 36 0.74 -10.16 -12.16
CA PRO A 36 2.08 -10.63 -11.83
C PRO A 36 2.97 -9.48 -11.37
N ILE A 37 3.86 -9.78 -10.42
CA ILE A 37 4.80 -8.78 -9.87
C ILE A 37 6.09 -8.77 -10.72
N PRO A 38 6.48 -7.62 -11.28
CA PRO A 38 7.70 -7.52 -12.07
C PRO A 38 8.94 -7.74 -11.18
N PRO A 39 10.05 -8.30 -11.73
CA PRO A 39 11.25 -8.62 -10.95
C PRO A 39 11.77 -7.48 -10.06
N LYS A 40 11.78 -6.25 -10.60
CA LYS A 40 12.22 -5.04 -9.88
C LYS A 40 11.40 -4.71 -8.63
N ALA A 41 10.16 -5.21 -8.54
CA ALA A 41 9.25 -4.93 -7.42
C ALA A 41 9.09 -6.13 -6.46
N ARG A 42 9.67 -7.30 -6.75
CA ARG A 42 9.45 -8.54 -5.98
C ARG A 42 9.82 -8.38 -4.51
N THR A 43 10.97 -7.79 -4.20
CA THR A 43 11.40 -7.58 -2.81
C THR A 43 10.42 -6.71 -2.04
N ILE A 44 9.91 -5.64 -2.66
CA ILE A 44 8.94 -4.74 -2.04
C ILE A 44 7.63 -5.48 -1.76
N PHE A 45 7.13 -6.26 -2.72
CA PHE A 45 5.90 -7.02 -2.54
C PHE A 45 6.04 -8.20 -1.58
N ALA A 46 7.21 -8.82 -1.49
CA ALA A 46 7.49 -9.83 -0.46
C ALA A 46 7.34 -9.22 0.94
N ASN A 47 7.88 -8.01 1.16
CA ASN A 47 7.69 -7.28 2.41
C ASN A 47 6.23 -6.90 2.66
N ILE A 48 5.49 -6.46 1.63
CA ILE A 48 4.05 -6.18 1.75
C ILE A 48 3.32 -7.45 2.20
N PHE A 49 3.56 -8.59 1.56
CA PHE A 49 2.86 -9.83 1.92
C PHE A 49 3.23 -10.34 3.31
N TYR A 50 4.48 -10.17 3.73
CA TYR A 50 4.89 -10.44 5.11
C TYR A 50 4.12 -9.57 6.10
N LEU A 51 4.09 -8.25 5.89
CA LEU A 51 3.35 -7.33 6.75
C LEU A 51 1.84 -7.58 6.74
N MET A 52 1.28 -7.99 5.60
CA MET A 52 -0.14 -8.36 5.50
C MET A 52 -0.52 -9.50 6.45
N SER A 53 0.39 -10.44 6.73
CA SER A 53 0.12 -11.56 7.65
C SER A 53 -0.02 -11.14 9.11
N ASN A 54 0.32 -9.90 9.46
CA ASN A 54 0.11 -9.35 10.80
C ASN A 54 -1.34 -8.93 11.06
N PHE A 55 -2.19 -8.93 10.02
CA PHE A 55 -3.59 -8.52 10.12
C PHE A 55 -4.51 -9.70 9.80
N GLU A 56 -5.60 -9.82 10.54
CA GLU A 56 -6.64 -10.83 10.27
C GLU A 56 -7.33 -10.59 8.93
N ARG A 57 -7.53 -9.31 8.57
CA ARG A 57 -8.19 -8.93 7.33
C ARG A 57 -7.57 -7.67 6.73
N VAL A 58 -7.20 -7.77 5.45
CA VAL A 58 -6.70 -6.65 4.65
C VAL A 58 -7.53 -6.52 3.39
N ASN A 59 -8.10 -5.34 3.14
CA ASN A 59 -8.78 -5.03 1.90
C ASN A 59 -8.04 -3.91 1.15
N PHE A 60 -8.08 -3.97 -0.18
CA PHE A 60 -7.51 -2.93 -1.05
C PHE A 60 -8.57 -2.34 -1.96
N TYR A 61 -8.61 -1.01 -2.06
CA TYR A 61 -9.49 -0.29 -2.97
C TYR A 61 -8.69 0.64 -3.87
N ASN A 62 -9.03 0.62 -5.15
CA ASN A 62 -8.56 1.64 -6.06
C ASN A 62 -9.54 2.83 -5.99
N ILE A 63 -9.03 4.01 -5.70
CA ILE A 63 -9.82 5.25 -5.60
C ILE A 63 -9.28 6.31 -6.57
N PRO A 64 -10.11 7.24 -7.07
CA PRO A 64 -9.62 8.34 -7.89
C PRO A 64 -8.59 9.19 -7.15
N ARG A 65 -7.56 9.69 -7.84
CA ARG A 65 -6.50 10.53 -7.26
C ARG A 65 -7.03 11.73 -6.47
N ALA A 66 -8.13 12.33 -6.92
CA ALA A 66 -8.78 13.44 -6.22
C ALA A 66 -9.25 13.07 -4.79
N ARG A 67 -9.60 11.78 -4.56
CA ARG A 67 -9.94 11.26 -3.22
C ARG A 67 -8.71 10.85 -2.41
N ASN A 68 -7.57 10.61 -3.06
CA ASN A 68 -6.29 10.34 -2.43
C ASN A 68 -5.45 11.63 -2.20
N SER A 69 -6.12 12.78 -2.10
CA SER A 69 -5.47 14.10 -2.08
C SER A 69 -4.56 14.30 -0.88
N LEU A 70 -4.96 13.81 0.30
CA LEU A 70 -4.14 13.90 1.52
C LEU A 70 -2.81 13.16 1.37
N ALA A 71 -2.83 11.90 0.92
CA ALA A 71 -1.62 11.13 0.71
C ALA A 71 -0.75 11.71 -0.40
N ASN A 72 -1.38 12.23 -1.46
CA ASN A 72 -0.68 12.94 -2.53
C ASN A 72 0.05 14.19 -1.99
N ASN A 73 -0.61 15.00 -1.17
CA ASN A 73 -0.01 16.20 -0.58
C ASN A 73 1.17 15.86 0.34
N VAL A 74 1.02 14.84 1.20
CA VAL A 74 2.11 14.36 2.06
C VAL A 74 3.31 13.90 1.23
N SER A 75 3.06 13.16 0.15
CA SER A 75 4.13 12.72 -0.74
C SER A 75 4.87 13.90 -1.38
N GLN A 76 4.16 14.95 -1.79
CA GLN A 76 4.77 16.14 -2.40
C GLN A 76 5.58 16.95 -1.39
N THR A 77 5.15 17.04 -0.13
CA THR A 77 5.89 17.75 0.92
C THR A 77 7.15 17.02 1.38
N MET A 78 7.22 15.70 1.24
CA MET A 78 8.41 14.91 1.61
C MET A 78 9.44 14.78 0.47
N PHE A 79 9.08 15.18 -0.76
CA PHE A 79 10.02 15.36 -1.86
C PHE A 79 10.49 16.83 -1.89
N VAL A 80 11.49 17.15 -1.07
CA VAL A 80 12.35 18.33 -1.35
C VAL A 80 13.35 17.87 -2.42
N PRO A 81 13.47 18.58 -3.57
CA PRO A 81 14.40 18.21 -4.63
C PRO A 81 15.86 18.19 -4.16
#